data_AF-A0A5K1CLT3-F1
#
_entry.id   AF-A0A5K1CLT3-F1
#
_cell.length_a   1.000
_cell.length_b   1.000
_cell.length_c   1.000
_cell.angle_alpha   90.00
_cell.angle_beta   90.00
_cell.angle_gamma   90.00
#
_symmetry.space_group_name_H-M   'P 1'
#
loop_
_entity.id
_entity.type
_entity.pdbx_description
1 polymer ?
#
loop_
_entity_poly.entity_id
_entity_poly.type
_entity_poly.pdbx_seq_one_letter_code
_entity_poly.pdbx_strand_id
1 'polypeptide(L)'
;MAKYQEQGQLLEPYLENIICPVMAGVRKKALELREAADQTLETIKDLCILVYTLVIVCGCKAVSRFFPHDVSDLELAVSLLDKCHISPSLSSLAHETAGMMETKCVLVLWLSVLVLIPFDILLVDTSLTNRCHEKEEVPPLVQRILKISREYLCSAGTLRRAAGLSISSLLARPDMEKAFG
;
A
#
# COMPACT_ATOMS: atom_id res chain seq x y z
N MET A 1 -26.14 -9.21 6.36
CA MET A 1 -25.25 -8.22 5.71
C MET A 1 -24.74 -8.66 4.33
N ALA A 2 -24.97 -9.90 3.84
CA ALA A 2 -24.44 -10.37 2.54
C ALA A 2 -25.34 -10.14 1.30
N LYS A 3 -26.61 -9.74 1.47
CA LYS A 3 -27.61 -9.70 0.38
C LYS A 3 -27.38 -8.62 -0.69
N TYR A 4 -26.46 -7.66 -0.48
CA TYR A 4 -26.24 -6.53 -1.38
C TYR A 4 -24.84 -6.53 -2.03
N GLN A 5 -24.07 -7.61 -1.91
CA GLN A 5 -22.74 -7.73 -2.53
C GLN A 5 -22.75 -8.32 -3.95
N GLU A 6 -23.91 -8.70 -4.48
CA GLU A 6 -23.98 -9.51 -5.72
C GLU A 6 -23.95 -8.68 -7.02
N GLN A 7 -23.84 -7.36 -6.94
CA GLN A 7 -23.89 -6.47 -8.11
C GLN A 7 -22.77 -5.42 -8.14
N GLY A 8 -21.53 -5.83 -7.82
CA GLY A 8 -20.35 -4.93 -7.89
C GLY A 8 -20.18 -4.23 -9.26
N GLN A 9 -20.63 -4.87 -10.34
CA GLN A 9 -20.62 -4.33 -11.71
C GLN A 9 -21.39 -3.01 -11.88
N LEU A 10 -22.41 -2.75 -11.05
CA LEU A 10 -23.15 -1.48 -11.10
C LEU A 10 -22.32 -0.30 -10.58
N LEU A 11 -21.34 -0.56 -9.73
CA LEU A 11 -20.49 0.46 -9.12
C LEU A 11 -19.22 0.72 -9.93
N GLU A 12 -18.77 -0.26 -10.73
CA GLU A 12 -17.61 -0.13 -11.63
C GLU A 12 -17.56 1.17 -12.45
N PRO A 13 -18.64 1.66 -13.09
CA PRO A 13 -18.58 2.91 -13.85
C PRO A 13 -18.36 4.16 -12.99
N TYR A 14 -18.60 4.08 -11.68
CA TYR A 14 -18.41 5.18 -10.74
C TYR A 14 -17.12 5.03 -9.92
N LEU A 15 -16.44 3.88 -9.99
CA LEU A 15 -15.26 3.61 -9.18
C LEU A 15 -14.15 4.63 -9.41
N GLU A 16 -13.91 5.05 -10.66
CA GLU A 16 -12.91 6.07 -10.98
C GLU A 16 -13.21 7.38 -10.24
N ASN A 17 -14.45 7.87 -10.35
CA ASN A 17 -14.90 9.12 -9.74
C ASN A 17 -14.87 9.10 -8.20
N ILE A 18 -14.85 7.92 -7.58
CA ILE A 18 -14.79 7.77 -6.12
C ILE A 18 -13.35 7.51 -5.66
N ILE A 19 -12.65 6.55 -6.28
CA ILE A 19 -11.32 6.11 -5.84
C ILE A 19 -10.26 7.16 -6.12
N CYS A 20 -10.28 7.81 -7.29
CA CYS A 20 -9.27 8.81 -7.64
C CYS A 20 -9.22 9.97 -6.63
N PRO A 21 -10.33 10.65 -6.26
CA PRO A 21 -10.26 11.73 -5.27
C PRO A 21 -9.93 11.23 -3.87
N VAL A 22 -10.39 10.03 -3.48
CA VAL A 22 -10.09 9.45 -2.16
C VAL A 22 -8.60 9.14 -2.03
N MET A 23 -8.00 8.50 -3.03
CA MET A 23 -6.56 8.22 -3.05
C MET A 23 -5.72 9.49 -3.19
N ALA A 24 -6.19 10.51 -3.92
CA ALA A 24 -5.55 11.83 -3.91
C ALA A 24 -5.57 12.47 -2.52
N GLY A 25 -6.67 12.29 -1.77
CA GLY A 25 -6.78 12.68 -0.36
C GLY A 25 -5.78 11.93 0.53
N VAL A 26 -5.68 10.60 0.38
CA VAL A 26 -4.69 9.79 1.10
C VAL A 26 -3.27 10.26 0.80
N ARG A 27 -2.94 10.50 -0.47
CA ARG A 27 -1.62 11.01 -0.89
C ARG A 27 -1.31 12.37 -0.25
N LYS A 28 -2.24 13.33 -0.33
CA LYS A 28 -2.08 14.66 0.26
C LYS A 28 -1.88 14.57 1.77
N LYS A 29 -2.69 13.78 2.46
CA LYS A 29 -2.60 13.59 3.91
C LYS A 29 -1.32 12.85 4.31
N ALA A 30 -0.85 11.89 3.50
CA ALA A 30 0.42 11.21 3.74
C ALA A 30 1.63 12.15 3.66
N LEU A 31 1.57 13.14 2.75
CA LEU A 31 2.58 14.21 2.67
C LEU A 31 2.50 15.13 3.90
N GLU A 32 1.31 15.56 4.30
CA GLU A 32 1.10 16.37 5.51
C GLU A 32 1.51 15.64 6.80
N LEU A 33 1.38 14.31 6.85
CA LEU A 33 1.82 13.46 7.97
C LEU A 33 3.35 13.45 8.14
N ARG A 34 4.13 13.90 7.14
CA ARG A 34 5.56 14.16 7.36
C ARG A 34 5.78 15.36 8.30
N GLU A 35 4.80 16.25 8.45
CA GLU A 35 4.90 17.50 9.20
C GLU A 35 3.98 17.60 10.44
N ALA A 36 2.81 16.93 10.46
CA ALA A 36 1.82 17.04 11.55
C ALA A 36 1.26 15.70 12.08
N ALA A 37 1.05 15.61 13.41
CA ALA A 37 0.77 14.37 14.17
C ALA A 37 -0.70 13.93 14.25
N ASP A 38 -0.88 12.62 14.55
CA ASP A 38 -2.06 11.77 14.85
C ASP A 38 -3.39 11.99 14.11
N GLN A 39 -3.95 13.20 14.06
CA GLN A 39 -5.26 13.44 13.42
C GLN A 39 -5.24 13.14 11.91
N THR A 40 -4.10 13.39 11.28
CA THR A 40 -3.87 13.08 9.87
C THR A 40 -3.90 11.57 9.61
N LEU A 41 -3.43 10.77 10.58
CA LEU A 41 -3.41 9.31 10.48
C LEU A 41 -4.83 8.74 10.61
N GLU A 42 -5.66 9.29 11.50
CA GLU A 42 -7.09 8.93 11.59
C GLU A 42 -7.83 9.21 10.29
N THR A 43 -7.60 10.38 9.70
CA THR A 43 -8.21 10.73 8.40
C THR A 43 -7.79 9.75 7.30
N ILE A 44 -6.50 9.35 7.28
CA ILE A 44 -6.01 8.33 6.34
C ILE A 44 -6.70 6.99 6.58
N LYS A 45 -6.87 6.57 7.85
CA LYS A 45 -7.57 5.33 8.20
C LYS A 45 -9.01 5.35 7.66
N ASP A 46 -9.75 6.43 7.88
CA ASP A 46 -11.14 6.56 7.42
C ASP A 46 -11.25 6.46 5.89
N LEU A 47 -10.35 7.14 5.17
CA LEU A 47 -10.28 7.04 3.70
C LEU A 47 -9.93 5.63 3.25
N CYS A 48 -8.99 4.97 3.92
CA CYS A 48 -8.63 3.60 3.60
C CYS A 48 -9.74 2.58 3.94
N ILE A 49 -10.54 2.80 4.98
CA ILE A 49 -11.73 1.98 5.27
C ILE A 49 -12.73 2.06 4.12
N LEU A 50 -12.96 3.28 3.58
CA LEU A 50 -13.82 3.47 2.41
C LEU A 50 -13.29 2.67 1.20
N VAL A 51 -12.00 2.80 0.89
CA VAL A 51 -11.37 2.06 -0.21
C VAL A 51 -11.43 0.56 0.02
N TYR A 52 -11.17 0.09 1.24
CA TYR A 52 -11.25 -1.32 1.59
C TYR A 52 -12.66 -1.88 1.42
N THR A 53 -13.68 -1.11 1.80
CA THR A 53 -15.08 -1.49 1.60
C THR A 53 -15.38 -1.68 0.11
N LEU A 54 -14.89 -0.78 -0.75
CA LEU A 54 -15.00 -0.91 -2.20
C LEU A 54 -14.22 -2.12 -2.74
N VAL A 55 -13.05 -2.44 -2.18
CA VAL A 55 -12.27 -3.64 -2.52
C VAL A 55 -13.03 -4.93 -2.20
N ILE A 56 -13.78 -4.96 -1.09
CA ILE A 56 -14.59 -6.12 -0.71
C ILE A 56 -15.82 -6.26 -1.62
N VAL A 57 -16.43 -5.15 -2.05
CA VAL A 57 -17.65 -5.17 -2.88
C VAL A 57 -17.35 -5.39 -4.37
N CYS A 58 -16.38 -4.68 -4.93
CA CYS A 58 -16.06 -4.70 -6.38
C CYS A 58 -14.88 -5.60 -6.72
N GLY A 59 -14.12 -6.04 -5.71
CA GLY A 59 -12.91 -6.83 -5.89
C GLY A 59 -11.65 -5.97 -6.04
N CYS A 60 -10.52 -6.53 -5.59
CA CYS A 60 -9.25 -5.82 -5.57
C CYS A 60 -8.77 -5.37 -6.95
N LYS A 61 -8.98 -6.18 -8.00
CA LYS A 61 -8.54 -5.86 -9.37
C LYS A 61 -9.27 -4.66 -9.98
N ALA A 62 -10.57 -4.51 -9.68
CA ALA A 62 -11.35 -3.39 -10.20
C ALA A 62 -10.91 -2.08 -9.54
N VAL A 63 -10.74 -2.10 -8.23
CA VAL A 63 -10.37 -0.90 -7.44
C VAL A 63 -8.92 -0.49 -7.64
N SER A 64 -7.98 -1.44 -7.66
CA SER A 64 -6.54 -1.15 -7.74
C SER A 64 -6.13 -0.47 -9.05
N ARG A 65 -6.94 -0.60 -10.11
CA ARG A 65 -6.71 0.06 -11.40
C ARG A 65 -6.81 1.58 -11.34
N PHE A 66 -7.53 2.12 -10.36
CA PHE A 66 -7.74 3.56 -10.20
C PHE A 66 -6.81 4.19 -9.16
N PHE A 67 -5.84 3.42 -8.64
CA PHE A 67 -4.85 3.93 -7.72
C PHE A 67 -3.85 4.84 -8.45
N PRO A 68 -3.21 5.79 -7.75
CA PRO A 68 -2.20 6.63 -8.35
C PRO A 68 -0.95 5.80 -8.69
N HIS A 69 -0.40 6.05 -9.89
CA HIS A 69 0.73 5.32 -10.48
C HIS A 69 1.99 6.22 -10.59
N ASP A 70 2.21 7.10 -9.61
CA ASP A 70 3.39 7.97 -9.60
C ASP A 70 4.55 7.23 -8.92
N VAL A 71 5.74 7.31 -9.52
CA VAL A 71 6.95 6.69 -8.97
C VAL A 71 7.32 7.29 -7.60
N SER A 72 7.06 8.59 -7.42
CA SER A 72 7.31 9.32 -6.16
C SER A 72 6.47 8.77 -5.01
N ASP A 73 5.37 8.10 -5.31
CA ASP A 73 4.47 7.57 -4.30
C ASP A 73 4.97 6.25 -3.69
N LEU A 74 5.98 5.60 -4.28
CA LEU A 74 6.52 4.34 -3.75
C LEU A 74 7.12 4.53 -2.36
N GLU A 75 8.04 5.48 -2.20
CA GLU A 75 8.65 5.77 -0.90
C GLU A 75 7.60 6.27 0.11
N LEU A 76 6.65 7.09 -0.36
CA LEU A 76 5.55 7.58 0.44
C LEU A 76 4.71 6.42 1.00
N ALA A 77 4.29 5.49 0.15
CA ALA A 77 3.48 4.33 0.52
C ALA A 77 4.21 3.41 1.50
N VAL A 78 5.51 3.14 1.28
CA VAL A 78 6.32 2.35 2.22
C VAL A 78 6.46 3.05 3.56
N SER A 79 6.75 4.36 3.58
CA SER A 79 6.90 5.12 4.82
C SER A 79 5.60 5.19 5.64
N LEU A 80 4.45 5.31 4.96
CA LEU A 80 3.14 5.28 5.60
C LEU A 80 2.83 3.89 6.15
N LEU A 81 3.17 2.84 5.40
CA LEU A 81 2.99 1.46 5.84
C LEU A 81 3.87 1.13 7.06
N ASP A 82 5.12 1.59 7.10
CA ASP A 82 6.00 1.48 8.27
C ASP A 82 5.37 2.10 9.52
N LYS A 83 4.85 3.34 9.40
CA LYS A 83 4.17 4.03 10.50
C LYS A 83 2.97 3.23 11.01
N CYS A 84 2.14 2.73 10.10
CA CYS A 84 1.00 1.88 10.44
C CYS A 84 1.41 0.50 10.97
N HIS A 85 2.59 -0.01 10.60
CA HIS A 85 3.10 -1.29 11.03
C HIS A 85 3.63 -1.22 12.48
N ILE A 86 4.40 -0.18 12.81
CA ILE A 86 5.05 0.00 14.11
C ILE A 86 4.03 0.38 15.19
N SER A 87 2.97 1.12 14.85
CA SER A 87 1.89 1.45 15.79
C SER A 87 1.19 0.16 16.23
N PRO A 88 1.41 -0.32 17.47
CA PRO A 88 0.86 -1.58 17.90
C PRO A 88 -0.64 -1.42 18.16
N SER A 89 -1.43 -2.45 17.83
CA SER A 89 -2.85 -2.56 18.19
C SER A 89 -3.09 -2.76 19.70
N LEU A 90 -2.15 -2.29 20.54
CA LEU A 90 -2.09 -2.51 21.98
C LEU A 90 -2.82 -1.41 22.78
N SER A 91 -3.35 -0.38 22.13
CA SER A 91 -4.29 0.53 22.79
C SER A 91 -5.62 -0.20 23.00
N SER A 92 -6.03 -0.34 24.26
CA SER A 92 -7.23 -1.07 24.70
C SER A 92 -8.56 -0.43 24.27
N LEU A 93 -8.52 0.64 23.48
CA LEU A 93 -9.70 1.30 22.97
C LEU A 93 -10.08 0.68 21.61
N ALA A 94 -11.20 -0.04 21.60
CA ALA A 94 -11.78 -0.66 20.40
C ALA A 94 -11.94 0.32 19.21
N HIS A 95 -11.92 1.62 19.46
CA HIS A 95 -12.04 2.68 18.47
C HIS A 95 -10.74 2.98 17.70
N GLU A 96 -9.55 2.80 18.30
CA GLU A 96 -8.26 3.09 17.63
C GLU A 96 -7.78 1.94 16.74
N THR A 97 -8.28 0.73 17.00
CA THR A 97 -7.97 -0.49 16.25
C THR A 97 -8.84 -0.64 15.01
N ALA A 98 -10.02 0.01 14.98
CA ALA A 98 -10.92 0.00 13.84
C ALA A 98 -10.24 0.67 12.64
N GLY A 99 -10.18 -0.02 11.50
CA GLY A 99 -9.61 0.53 10.26
C GLY A 99 -8.11 0.32 10.07
N MET A 100 -7.36 -0.12 11.09
CA MET A 100 -5.91 -0.28 10.98
C MET A 100 -5.51 -1.42 10.04
N MET A 101 -6.28 -2.52 10.04
CA MET A 101 -6.03 -3.66 9.17
C MET A 101 -6.47 -3.39 7.73
N GLU A 102 -7.59 -2.66 7.58
CA GLU A 102 -8.12 -2.16 6.31
C GLU A 102 -7.10 -1.21 5.66
N THR A 103 -6.52 -0.30 6.44
CA THR A 103 -5.45 0.61 6.01
C THR A 103 -4.23 -0.15 5.53
N LYS A 104 -3.71 -1.10 6.34
CA LYS A 104 -2.59 -1.97 5.92
C LYS A 104 -2.91 -2.69 4.61
N CYS A 105 -4.13 -3.19 4.44
CA CYS A 105 -4.53 -3.89 3.23
C CYS A 105 -4.55 -2.98 2.00
N VAL A 106 -5.10 -1.77 2.11
CA VAL A 106 -5.13 -0.79 1.00
C VAL A 106 -3.72 -0.33 0.64
N LEU A 107 -2.86 -0.08 1.62
CA LEU A 107 -1.47 0.33 1.39
C LEU A 107 -0.65 -0.77 0.71
N VAL A 108 -0.78 -2.03 1.14
CA VAL A 108 -0.10 -3.16 0.49
C VAL A 108 -0.64 -3.39 -0.92
N LEU A 109 -1.94 -3.21 -1.13
CA LEU A 109 -2.53 -3.26 -2.48
C LEU A 109 -1.97 -2.13 -3.35
N TRP A 110 -1.80 -0.92 -2.81
CA TRP A 110 -1.20 0.18 -3.53
C TRP A 110 0.26 -0.07 -3.88
N LEU A 111 1.06 -0.60 -2.95
CA LEU A 111 2.42 -1.05 -3.23
C LEU A 111 2.46 -2.10 -4.35
N SER A 112 1.52 -3.05 -4.38
CA SER A 112 1.49 -4.06 -5.44
C SER A 112 1.26 -3.47 -6.84
N VAL A 113 0.56 -2.34 -6.93
CA VAL A 113 0.36 -1.59 -8.18
C VAL A 113 1.62 -0.79 -8.54
N LEU A 114 2.20 -0.08 -7.57
CA LEU A 114 3.39 0.74 -7.78
C LEU A 114 4.59 -0.10 -8.25
N VAL A 115 4.76 -1.30 -7.66
CA VAL A 115 5.83 -2.23 -8.03
C VAL A 115 5.70 -2.78 -9.46
N LEU A 116 4.54 -2.67 -10.12
CA LEU A 116 4.39 -3.09 -11.52
C LEU A 116 4.81 -2.02 -12.54
N ILE A 117 5.00 -0.78 -12.10
CA ILE A 117 5.35 0.32 -13.01
C ILE A 117 6.81 0.13 -13.50
N PRO A 118 7.08 0.24 -14.81
CA PRO A 118 8.42 0.11 -15.37
C PRO A 118 9.24 1.37 -15.07
N PHE A 119 9.97 1.36 -13.95
CA PHE A 119 10.94 2.39 -13.56
C PHE A 119 12.18 1.72 -12.97
N ASP A 120 13.28 2.43 -12.72
CA ASP A 120 14.41 1.83 -11.99
C ASP A 120 14.25 2.10 -10.49
N ILE A 121 14.07 1.06 -9.67
CA ILE A 121 13.89 1.21 -8.21
C ILE A 121 15.14 1.84 -7.57
N LEU A 122 16.32 1.64 -8.16
CA LEU A 122 17.58 2.21 -7.65
C LEU A 122 17.58 3.73 -7.69
N LEU A 123 16.86 4.34 -8.63
CA LEU A 123 16.77 5.80 -8.77
C LEU A 123 15.80 6.45 -7.77
N VAL A 124 14.88 5.66 -7.20
CA VAL A 124 13.81 6.15 -6.32
C VAL A 124 14.20 6.06 -4.86
N ASP A 125 15.12 5.16 -4.52
CA ASP A 125 15.53 4.93 -3.15
C ASP A 125 16.40 6.09 -2.63
N THR A 126 15.75 7.09 -2.02
CA THR A 126 16.41 8.25 -1.41
C THR A 126 17.45 7.84 -0.36
N SER A 127 17.36 6.63 0.22
CA SER A 127 18.33 6.14 1.20
C SER A 127 19.64 5.61 0.59
N LEU A 128 19.68 5.37 -0.73
CA LEU A 128 20.92 5.08 -1.47
C LEU A 128 21.78 6.33 -1.69
N THR A 129 21.22 7.54 -1.63
CA THR A 129 21.96 8.81 -1.78
C THR A 129 23.08 8.97 -0.74
N ASN A 130 23.00 8.27 0.39
CA ASN A 130 24.00 8.30 1.46
C ASN A 130 24.94 7.07 1.51
N ARG A 131 24.75 6.06 0.65
CA ARG A 131 25.62 4.87 0.61
C ARG A 131 26.40 4.84 -0.70
N CYS A 132 27.59 5.42 -0.65
CA CYS A 132 28.59 5.23 -1.68
C CYS A 132 28.91 3.74 -1.83
N HIS A 133 28.62 3.19 -3.02
CA HIS A 133 29.26 2.01 -3.59
C HIS A 133 29.22 0.70 -2.80
N GLU A 134 28.15 -0.09 -2.92
CA GLU A 134 28.26 -1.56 -3.00
C GLU A 134 27.26 -2.06 -4.07
N LYS A 135 27.77 -2.74 -5.11
CA LYS A 135 27.08 -3.04 -6.37
C LYS A 135 26.23 -4.33 -6.34
N GLU A 136 26.11 -4.98 -5.20
CA GLU A 136 25.52 -6.33 -5.08
C GLU A 136 24.45 -6.46 -3.98
N GLU A 137 24.16 -5.40 -3.22
CA GLU A 137 23.15 -5.48 -2.16
C GLU A 137 21.75 -5.11 -2.66
N VAL A 138 20.75 -5.92 -2.27
CA VAL A 138 19.33 -5.64 -2.50
C VAL A 138 19.00 -4.24 -1.96
N PRO A 139 18.33 -3.36 -2.74
CA PRO A 139 18.07 -1.99 -2.31
C PRO A 139 17.32 -1.94 -0.96
N PRO A 140 17.68 -1.03 -0.05
CA PRO A 140 17.08 -0.96 1.29
C PRO A 140 15.55 -0.75 1.26
N LEU A 141 15.03 -0.03 0.25
CA LEU A 141 13.58 0.09 0.03
C LEU A 141 12.94 -1.27 -0.31
N VAL A 142 13.58 -2.06 -1.18
CA VAL A 142 13.13 -3.42 -1.57
C VAL A 142 13.17 -4.35 -0.36
N GLN A 143 14.25 -4.32 0.42
CA GLN A 143 14.36 -5.11 1.65
C GLN A 143 13.22 -4.79 2.63
N ARG A 144 12.85 -3.52 2.75
CA ARG A 144 11.76 -3.09 3.62
C ARG A 144 10.40 -3.59 3.16
N ILE A 145 10.12 -3.46 1.85
CA ILE A 145 8.90 -4.01 1.25
C ILE A 145 8.82 -5.52 1.48
N LEU A 146 9.90 -6.26 1.23
CA LEU A 146 9.96 -7.70 1.46
C LEU A 146 9.71 -8.08 2.91
N LYS A 147 10.33 -7.38 3.86
CA LYS A 147 10.15 -7.63 5.30
C LYS A 147 8.69 -7.47 5.71
N ILE A 148 8.08 -6.34 5.37
CA ILE A 148 6.69 -6.03 5.76
C ILE A 148 5.72 -7.00 5.08
N SER A 149 5.85 -7.21 3.77
CA SER A 149 4.95 -8.10 3.03
C SER A 149 5.06 -9.54 3.51
N ARG A 150 6.26 -10.01 3.92
CA ARG A 150 6.45 -11.36 4.47
C ARG A 150 5.67 -11.56 5.76
N GLU A 151 5.65 -10.57 6.65
CA GLU A 151 4.88 -10.64 7.90
C GLU A 151 3.37 -10.68 7.62
N TYR A 152 2.92 -9.99 6.56
CA TYR A 152 1.52 -10.01 6.13
C TYR A 152 1.09 -11.30 5.41
N LEU A 153 2.01 -12.15 4.95
CA LEU A 153 1.64 -13.47 4.41
C LEU A 153 0.99 -14.39 5.45
N CYS A 154 1.34 -14.21 6.73
CA CYS A 154 0.74 -14.96 7.83
C CYS A 154 -0.69 -14.50 8.17
N SER A 155 -1.09 -13.29 7.75
CA SER A 155 -2.45 -12.76 7.96
C SER A 155 -3.49 -13.53 7.14
N ALA A 156 -4.78 -13.46 7.48
CA ALA A 156 -5.85 -14.07 6.68
C ALA A 156 -6.53 -13.04 5.76
N GLY A 157 -7.09 -13.50 4.64
CA GLY A 157 -7.96 -12.69 3.77
C GLY A 157 -7.23 -11.86 2.70
N THR A 158 -7.77 -10.68 2.40
CA THR A 158 -7.33 -9.79 1.31
C THR A 158 -5.88 -9.30 1.50
N LEU A 159 -5.47 -9.09 2.75
CA LEU A 159 -4.11 -8.63 3.08
C LEU A 159 -3.03 -9.64 2.65
N ARG A 160 -3.24 -10.94 2.89
CA ARG A 160 -2.35 -12.01 2.40
C ARG A 160 -2.20 -12.00 0.88
N ARG A 161 -3.31 -11.83 0.17
CA ARG A 161 -3.34 -11.81 -1.29
C ARG A 161 -2.59 -10.61 -1.85
N ALA A 162 -2.83 -9.43 -1.27
CA ALA A 162 -2.11 -8.21 -1.65
C ALA A 162 -0.60 -8.32 -1.35
N ALA A 163 -0.23 -8.89 -0.20
CA ALA A 163 1.16 -9.13 0.16
C ALA A 163 1.86 -10.09 -0.81
N GLY A 164 1.21 -11.22 -1.12
CA GLY A 164 1.71 -12.17 -2.13
C GLY A 164 1.89 -11.51 -3.50
N LEU A 165 0.93 -10.70 -3.93
CA LEU A 165 1.01 -9.97 -5.20
C LEU A 165 2.16 -8.96 -5.20
N SER A 166 2.36 -8.23 -4.10
CA SER A 166 3.48 -7.28 -3.99
C SER A 166 4.84 -7.97 -4.09
N ILE A 167 5.02 -9.12 -3.42
CA ILE A 167 6.26 -9.90 -3.46
C ILE A 167 6.47 -10.50 -4.84
N SER A 168 5.45 -11.15 -5.42
CA SER A 168 5.57 -11.77 -6.74
C SER A 168 5.89 -10.74 -7.81
N SER A 169 5.25 -9.56 -7.75
CA SER A 169 5.49 -8.48 -8.71
C SER A 169 6.88 -7.90 -8.54
N LEU A 170 7.38 -7.79 -7.30
CA LEU A 170 8.72 -7.28 -7.01
C LEU A 170 9.80 -8.22 -7.53
N LEU A 171 9.66 -9.52 -7.27
CA LEU A 171 10.63 -10.54 -7.71
C LEU A 171 10.63 -10.75 -9.23
N ALA A 172 9.50 -10.51 -9.90
CA ALA A 172 9.39 -10.63 -11.35
C ALA A 172 9.95 -9.41 -12.11
N ARG A 173 10.47 -8.38 -11.42
CA ARG A 173 11.03 -7.20 -12.09
C ARG A 173 12.40 -7.50 -12.71
N PRO A 174 12.66 -7.00 -13.93
CA PRO A 174 13.96 -7.16 -14.58
C PRO A 174 15.09 -6.50 -13.77
N ASP A 175 14.79 -5.41 -13.04
CA ASP A 175 15.76 -4.71 -12.19
C ASP A 175 16.26 -5.58 -11.03
N MET A 176 15.45 -6.57 -10.60
CA MET A 176 15.75 -7.47 -9.48
C MET A 176 16.48 -8.75 -9.92
N GLU A 177 16.55 -9.05 -11.23
CA GLU A 177 17.31 -10.20 -11.74
C GLU A 177 18.78 -10.14 -11.33
N LYS A 178 19.37 -8.95 -11.25
CA LYS A 178 20.77 -8.77 -10.82
C LYS A 178 20.99 -8.95 -9.32
N ALA A 179 19.94 -8.83 -8.51
CA ALA A 179 20.00 -8.89 -7.05
C ALA A 179 19.61 -10.27 -6.48
N PHE A 180 18.86 -11.07 -7.25
CA PHE A 180 18.35 -12.38 -6.82
C PHE A 180 18.58 -13.54 -7.80
N GLY A 181 19.09 -13.28 -9.01
CA GLY A 181 19.41 -14.29 -10.04
C GLY A 181 20.88 -14.63 -10.07
#